data_AF-F7P1Q0-F1
#
_entry.id   AF-F7P1Q0-F1
#
_cell.length_a   1.000
_cell.length_b   1.000
_cell.length_c   1.000
_cell.angle_alpha   90.00
_cell.angle_beta   90.00
_cell.angle_gamma   90.00
#
_symmetry.space_group_name_H-M   'P 1'
#
loop_
_entity.id
_entity.type
_entity.pdbx_description
1 polymer ?
#
loop_
_entity_poly.entity_id
_entity_poly.type
_entity_poly.pdbx_seq_one_letter_code
_entity_poly.pdbx_strand_id
1 'polypeptide(L)'
;MNEASRLQRMRELGVRLQELRLLPSHSVNSYAGAAINFLFQNYQIEKPAGAPLDVTLRALAAGLAVKHKMVTRPDPDKVIDFFCRHYQVH
;
A
#
# COMPACT_ATOMS: atom_id res chain seq x y z
N MET A 1 -7.19 -9.89 -7.86
CA MET A 1 -5.89 -10.61 -8.03
C MET A 1 -5.75 -11.68 -6.93
N ASN A 2 -4.87 -12.67 -7.12
CA ASN A 2 -4.53 -13.61 -6.04
C ASN A 2 -3.54 -12.96 -5.05
N GLU A 3 -3.43 -13.50 -3.84
CA GLU A 3 -2.62 -12.91 -2.75
C GLU A 3 -1.13 -12.78 -3.11
N ALA A 4 -0.56 -13.76 -3.81
CA ALA A 4 0.81 -13.70 -4.29
C ALA A 4 1.05 -12.51 -5.25
N SER A 5 0.11 -12.26 -6.18
CA SER A 5 0.18 -11.13 -7.12
C SER A 5 0.03 -9.79 -6.41
N ARG A 6 -0.81 -9.71 -5.36
CA ARG A 6 -0.93 -8.51 -4.52
C ARG A 6 0.36 -8.22 -3.78
N LEU A 7 0.98 -9.24 -3.18
CA LEU A 7 2.27 -9.10 -2.53
C LEU A 7 3.35 -8.63 -3.51
N GLN A 8 3.38 -9.18 -4.72
CA GLN A 8 4.34 -8.78 -5.74
C GLN A 8 4.17 -7.30 -6.12
N ARG A 9 2.95 -6.84 -6.41
CA ARG A 9 2.67 -5.43 -6.69
C ARG A 9 3.06 -4.51 -5.53
N MET A 10 2.82 -4.92 -4.29
CA MET A 10 3.27 -4.16 -3.11
C MET A 10 4.80 -4.11 -2.99
N ARG A 11 5.52 -5.16 -3.40
CA ARG A 11 6.99 -5.13 -3.46
C ARG A 11 7.47 -4.16 -4.53
N GLU A 12 6.91 -4.21 -5.72
CA GLU A 12 7.24 -3.29 -6.83
C GLU A 12 6.99 -1.84 -6.43
N LEU A 13 5.87 -1.58 -5.75
CA LEU A 13 5.58 -0.29 -5.14
C LEU A 13 6.65 0.11 -4.12
N GLY A 14 7.06 -0.81 -3.24
CA GLY A 14 8.12 -0.56 -2.26
C GLY A 14 9.46 -0.21 -2.88
N VAL A 15 9.85 -0.92 -3.95
CA VAL A 15 11.06 -0.58 -4.72
C VAL A 15 10.92 0.84 -5.29
N ARG A 16 9.79 1.15 -5.92
CA ARG A 16 9.55 2.47 -6.51
C ARG A 16 9.58 3.60 -5.47
N LEU A 17 8.98 3.38 -4.30
CA LEU A 17 9.03 4.33 -3.19
C LEU A 17 10.46 4.54 -2.68
N GLN A 18 11.31 3.52 -2.71
CA GLN A 18 12.74 3.65 -2.38
C GLN A 18 13.49 4.45 -3.46
N GLU A 19 13.22 4.20 -4.74
CA GLU A 19 13.80 4.99 -5.85
C GLU A 19 13.44 6.47 -5.74
N LEU A 20 12.21 6.77 -5.33
CA LEU A 20 11.71 8.11 -5.06
C LEU A 20 12.25 8.72 -3.75
N ARG A 21 13.11 7.99 -3.01
CA ARG A 21 13.64 8.36 -1.68
C ARG A 21 12.55 8.66 -0.64
N LEU A 22 11.36 8.10 -0.81
CA LEU A 22 10.26 8.15 0.15
C LEU A 22 10.39 7.08 1.24
N LEU A 23 11.06 5.97 0.90
CA LEU A 23 11.48 4.97 1.85
C LEU A 23 12.96 5.11 2.18
N PRO A 24 13.37 4.71 3.40
CA PRO A 24 14.78 4.73 3.77
C PRO A 24 15.65 3.88 2.83
N SER A 25 16.85 4.38 2.54
CA SER A 25 17.81 3.74 1.64
C SER A 25 18.49 2.49 2.23
N HIS A 26 18.27 2.20 3.51
CA HIS A 26 18.81 1.01 4.17
C HIS A 26 17.96 -0.24 3.85
N SER A 27 18.60 -1.41 3.85
CA SER A 27 17.98 -2.69 3.55
C SER A 27 16.69 -2.89 4.34
N VAL A 28 15.56 -2.87 3.64
CA VAL A 28 14.26 -3.22 4.21
C VAL A 28 14.10 -4.73 4.16
N ASN A 29 13.75 -5.35 5.29
CA ASN A 29 13.51 -6.80 5.37
C ASN A 29 12.39 -7.28 4.42
N SER A 30 11.50 -6.37 4.01
CA SER A 30 10.49 -6.62 2.99
C SER A 30 10.03 -5.31 2.35
N TYR A 31 10.23 -5.17 1.04
CA TYR A 31 9.75 -4.02 0.27
C TYR A 31 8.22 -3.85 0.35
N ALA A 32 7.46 -4.96 0.34
CA ALA A 32 6.01 -4.90 0.53
C ALA A 32 5.63 -4.38 1.92
N GLY A 33 6.32 -4.85 2.97
CA GLY A 33 6.07 -4.38 4.33
C GLY A 33 6.42 -2.91 4.51
N ALA A 34 7.54 -2.47 3.92
CA ALA A 34 7.95 -1.07 3.93
C ALA A 34 6.94 -0.17 3.19
N ALA A 35 6.50 -0.58 2.00
CA ALA A 35 5.46 0.12 1.24
C ALA A 35 4.17 0.26 2.04
N ILE A 36 3.66 -0.84 2.62
CA ILE A 36 2.45 -0.82 3.44
C ILE A 36 2.62 0.17 4.60
N ASN A 37 3.69 0.05 5.38
CA ASN A 37 3.92 0.92 6.53
C ASN A 37 3.99 2.40 6.12
N PHE A 38 4.70 2.70 5.03
CA PHE A 38 4.78 4.04 4.49
C PHE A 38 3.40 4.58 4.08
N LEU A 39 2.59 3.80 3.37
CA LEU A 39 1.24 4.24 2.98
C LEU A 39 0.37 4.52 4.22
N PHE A 40 0.38 3.64 5.22
CA PHE A 40 -0.37 3.90 6.45
C PHE A 40 0.11 5.17 7.17
N GLN A 41 1.42 5.40 7.26
CA GLN A 41 1.99 6.60 7.89
C GLN A 41 1.70 7.87 7.08
N ASN A 42 1.96 7.85 5.77
CA ASN A 42 1.79 8.98 4.87
C ASN A 42 0.32 9.43 4.78
N TYR A 43 -0.60 8.46 4.76
CA TYR A 43 -2.03 8.75 4.75
C TYR A 43 -2.63 8.92 6.16
N GLN A 44 -1.84 8.73 7.22
CA GLN A 44 -2.28 8.82 8.63
C GLN A 44 -3.45 7.88 8.95
N ILE A 45 -3.36 6.64 8.46
CA ILE A 45 -4.35 5.60 8.65
C ILE A 45 -3.83 4.64 9.75
N GLU A 46 -4.71 4.15 10.61
CA GLU A 46 -4.34 3.15 11.60
C GLU A 46 -4.08 1.79 10.94
N LYS A 47 -2.86 1.27 11.13
CA LYS A 47 -2.46 -0.01 10.56
C LYS A 47 -2.98 -1.15 11.45
N PRO A 48 -3.79 -2.08 10.92
CA PRO A 48 -4.16 -3.27 11.68
C PRO A 48 -2.90 -4.12 11.95
N ALA A 49 -2.68 -4.47 13.21
CA ALA A 49 -1.57 -5.34 13.63
C ALA A 49 -1.95 -6.81 13.49
N GLY A 50 -1.06 -7.63 12.92
CA GLY A 50 -1.27 -9.08 12.77
C GLY A 50 -2.36 -9.50 11.77
N ALA A 51 -2.93 -8.57 11.00
CA ALA A 51 -3.96 -8.86 10.01
C ALA A 51 -3.36 -9.38 8.70
N PRO A 52 -4.08 -10.23 7.94
CA PRO A 52 -3.67 -10.64 6.61
C PRO A 52 -3.62 -9.45 5.65
N LEU A 53 -2.91 -9.62 4.54
CA LEU A 53 -2.70 -8.56 3.56
C LEU A 53 -4.02 -7.99 3.03
N ASP A 54 -5.00 -8.85 2.74
CA ASP A 54 -6.32 -8.43 2.24
C ASP A 54 -7.02 -7.45 3.19
N VAL A 55 -7.05 -7.78 4.49
CA VAL A 55 -7.65 -6.94 5.54
C VAL A 55 -6.88 -5.64 5.69
N THR A 56 -5.55 -5.71 5.64
CA THR A 56 -4.68 -4.53 5.71
C THR A 56 -4.95 -3.58 4.54
N LEU A 57 -5.02 -4.09 3.31
CA LEU A 57 -5.31 -3.29 2.12
C LEU A 57 -6.72 -2.69 2.16
N ARG A 58 -7.71 -3.44 2.66
CA ARG A 58 -9.07 -2.89 2.84
C ARG A 58 -9.12 -1.76 3.86
N ALA A 59 -8.40 -1.89 4.97
CA ALA A 59 -8.30 -0.82 5.97
C ALA A 59 -7.67 0.44 5.36
N LEU A 60 -6.62 0.26 4.55
CA LEU A 60 -5.98 1.35 3.81
C LEU A 60 -6.96 2.00 2.82
N ALA A 61 -7.70 1.21 2.05
CA ALA A 61 -8.71 1.69 1.12
C ALA A 61 -9.85 2.44 1.83
N ALA A 62 -10.30 1.94 2.98
CA ALA A 62 -11.33 2.59 3.79
C ALA A 62 -10.84 3.93 4.36
N GLY A 63 -9.63 3.99 4.92
CA GLY A 63 -9.04 5.23 5.42
C GLY A 63 -8.82 6.25 4.31
N LEU A 64 -8.36 5.81 3.13
CA LEU A 64 -8.23 6.65 1.94
C LEU A 64 -9.59 7.19 1.48
N ALA A 65 -10.62 6.33 1.47
CA ALA A 65 -11.98 6.71 1.08
C ALA A 65 -12.57 7.78 2.01
N VAL A 66 -12.36 7.66 3.33
CA VAL A 66 -12.76 8.68 4.31
C VAL A 66 -12.00 9.99 4.05
N LYS A 67 -10.67 9.92 3.86
CA LYS A 67 -9.81 11.10 3.67
C LYS A 67 -10.10 11.86 2.37
N HIS A 68 -10.37 11.13 1.29
CA HIS A 68 -10.63 11.70 -0.04
C HIS A 68 -12.12 11.84 -0.38
N LYS A 69 -13.04 11.58 0.57
CA LYS A 69 -14.50 11.53 0.35
C LYS A 69 -14.91 10.63 -0.83
N MET A 70 -14.19 9.53 -1.06
CA MET A 70 -14.52 8.60 -2.13
C MET A 70 -15.65 7.67 -1.68
N VAL A 71 -16.77 7.67 -2.42
CA VAL A 71 -17.95 6.81 -2.19
C VAL A 71 -17.74 5.41 -2.80
N THR A 72 -16.51 4.95 -2.89
CA THR A 72 -16.18 3.69 -3.54
C THR A 72 -15.85 2.64 -2.48
N ARG A 73 -16.46 1.46 -2.61
CA ARG A 73 -16.26 0.34 -1.68
C ARG A 73 -14.76 0.01 -1.56
N PRO A 74 -14.22 -0.22 -0.35
CA PRO A 74 -12.81 -0.55 -0.16
C PRO A 74 -12.49 -1.87 -0.85
N ASP A 75 -11.73 -1.78 -1.93
CA ASP A 75 -11.31 -2.91 -2.74
C ASP A 75 -9.78 -3.01 -2.72
N PRO A 76 -9.22 -4.14 -2.25
CA PRO A 76 -7.78 -4.30 -2.07
C PRO A 76 -7.01 -4.35 -3.40
N ASP A 77 -7.64 -4.76 -4.51
CA ASP A 77 -6.98 -4.73 -5.82
C ASP A 77 -6.97 -3.30 -6.36
N LYS A 78 -8.11 -2.58 -6.27
CA LYS A 78 -8.18 -1.18 -6.71
C LYS A 78 -7.27 -0.25 -5.92
N VAL A 79 -7.08 -0.50 -4.62
CA VAL A 79 -6.20 0.33 -3.81
C VAL A 79 -4.74 0.15 -4.21
N ILE A 80 -4.33 -1.09 -4.54
CA ILE A 80 -2.99 -1.37 -5.08
C ILE A 80 -2.83 -0.66 -6.43
N ASP A 81 -3.77 -0.83 -7.35
CA ASP A 81 -3.76 -0.17 -8.66
C ASP A 81 -3.67 1.35 -8.54
N PHE A 82 -4.42 1.94 -7.60
CA PHE A 82 -4.38 3.37 -7.31
C PHE A 82 -2.97 3.81 -6.91
N PHE A 83 -2.32 3.12 -5.97
CA PHE A 83 -0.97 3.48 -5.54
C PHE A 83 0.07 3.18 -6.62
N CYS A 84 -0.03 2.07 -7.34
CA CYS A 84 0.83 1.78 -8.48
C CYS A 84 0.76 2.90 -9.52
N ARG A 85 -0.44 3.41 -9.84
CA ARG A 85 -0.60 4.56 -10.74
C ARG A 85 -0.07 5.85 -10.14
N HIS A 86 -0.36 6.11 -8.87
CA HIS A 86 0.04 7.34 -8.18
C HIS A 86 1.57 7.50 -8.10
N TYR A 87 2.28 6.40 -7.85
CA TYR A 87 3.74 6.36 -7.76
C TYR A 87 4.44 5.90 -9.05
N GLN A 88 3.69 5.77 -10.16
CA GLN A 88 4.20 5.36 -11.47
C GLN A 88 5.00 4.04 -11.43
N VAL A 89 4.41 3.02 -10.80
CA VAL A 89 4.87 1.63 -10.84
C VAL A 89 4.32 0.98 -12.11
N HIS A 90 5.19 0.41 -12.93
CA HIS A 90 4.84 -0.31 -14.16
C HIS A 90 4.43 -1.76 -13.86
#